data_AF-A0A179IHP1-F1
#
_entry.id   AF-A0A179IHP1-F1
#
_cell.length_a   1.000
_cell.length_b   1.000
_cell.length_c   1.000
_cell.angle_alpha   90.00
_cell.angle_beta   90.00
_cell.angle_gamma   90.00
#
_symmetry.space_group_name_H-M   'P 1'
#
loop_
_entity.id
_entity.type
_entity.pdbx_description
1 polymer ?
#
loop_
_entity_poly.entity_id
_entity_poly.type
_entity_poly.pdbx_seq_one_letter_code
_entity_poly.pdbx_strand_id
1 'polypeptide(L)'
;MAMLQRLAARGAAAKLALRPAAVRTARPLSTTCTRKYATTEHVGTRLVPVDEDFAINENIYGLAHSEPKKSRKNKENSVEDRKVRHYTVNFGPQHPAAHGVLRLILELNGEEIIRADPHVGLLHRGTEKLIEYKTYLQALPYFDRLDYVSMMTNEQCFALAVEKLLNVEIPDRAKYIRTLFGEITRVLNHLMSVLSHAMDVGALTPFLWGFEEREKLMEFYERVSGARLHSAYVRPGGVHQDIPVGLLDDIYQWATQFGDRIDETEEMLTDNRIWIERLRGVGVLPAREALNLSFTGVMLRGSGVPWDIRKSQPYDAYDKVEFDVPVGTNGDCYDRYLCRMEEFRQSLRIIHQCLNQMPAGPVRVEDYKISPPPRSAMKENMEALIHHFLLYTKGYAVPPGETYSAIEAPKGEMGVYVVSDGSERPYRCHIRAPGFAHLGGFDHVAKGHLLADAVAVIGTMDLVFVSKNLGAGPRSLLHEEALERRQGVHGAQAERAQRHERAALDRVELVQLVADAEDDVVGGVALGV
;
A
#
# COMPACT_ATOMS: atom_id res chain seq x y z
N MET A 1 -29.19 -33.53 58.01
CA MET A 1 -30.63 -33.34 57.72
C MET A 1 -30.70 -32.88 56.27
N ALA A 2 -30.69 -33.80 55.28
CA ALA A 2 -31.84 -34.61 54.88
C ALA A 2 -33.02 -33.70 54.49
N MET A 3 -33.74 -33.89 53.41
CA MET A 3 -33.83 -34.93 52.39
C MET A 3 -34.89 -34.36 51.41
N LEU A 4 -34.78 -34.56 50.11
CA LEU A 4 -35.59 -35.59 49.42
C LEU A 4 -37.02 -35.72 49.96
N GLN A 5 -38.00 -35.52 49.08
CA GLN A 5 -38.87 -36.62 48.63
C GLN A 5 -39.79 -36.10 47.50
N ARG A 6 -39.67 -36.62 46.27
CA ARG A 6 -40.08 -37.97 45.78
C ARG A 6 -41.56 -37.99 45.44
N LEU A 7 -41.85 -38.17 44.16
CA LEU A 7 -42.27 -39.44 43.54
C LEU A 7 -43.76 -39.73 43.74
N ALA A 8 -44.47 -39.77 42.62
CA ALA A 8 -45.32 -40.89 42.21
C ALA A 8 -45.77 -40.59 40.78
N ALA A 9 -45.85 -41.51 39.83
CA ALA A 9 -45.69 -42.94 39.92
C ALA A 9 -45.72 -43.55 38.51
N ARG A 10 -45.08 -44.71 38.40
CA ARG A 10 -45.36 -45.84 37.49
C ARG A 10 -45.09 -45.60 36.00
N GLY A 11 -44.44 -46.49 35.27
CA GLY A 11 -44.30 -47.93 35.48
C GLY A 11 -44.55 -48.57 34.11
N ALA A 12 -43.55 -49.31 33.65
CA ALA A 12 -43.42 -49.92 32.34
C ALA A 12 -44.63 -50.75 31.87
N ALA A 13 -44.97 -50.67 30.58
CA ALA A 13 -44.71 -51.77 29.62
C ALA A 13 -45.36 -51.49 28.24
N ALA A 14 -44.51 -51.53 27.20
CA ALA A 14 -44.72 -52.02 25.84
C ALA A 14 -46.09 -51.85 25.13
N LYS A 15 -46.08 -51.12 24.00
CA LYS A 15 -46.17 -51.71 22.64
C LYS A 15 -46.09 -50.64 21.54
N LEU A 16 -45.17 -50.90 20.60
CA LEU A 16 -45.18 -50.62 19.15
C LEU A 16 -45.57 -49.22 18.64
N ALA A 17 -44.57 -48.46 18.19
CA ALA A 17 -44.62 -47.78 16.89
C ALA A 17 -43.19 -47.60 16.35
N LEU A 18 -42.93 -48.18 15.18
CA LEU A 18 -41.64 -48.21 14.49
C LEU A 18 -41.23 -46.83 13.94
N ARG A 19 -39.98 -46.44 14.20
CA ARG A 19 -39.19 -45.51 13.35
C ARG A 19 -38.26 -46.36 12.48
N PRO A 20 -38.17 -46.14 11.16
CA PRO A 20 -37.14 -46.79 10.36
C PRO A 20 -35.78 -46.12 10.61
N ALA A 21 -34.78 -46.96 10.85
CA ALA A 21 -33.42 -46.59 11.17
C ALA A 21 -32.63 -46.12 9.93
N ALA A 22 -31.94 -44.99 10.05
CA ALA A 22 -30.84 -44.60 9.17
C ALA A 22 -29.52 -45.00 9.86
N VAL A 23 -28.77 -45.90 9.23
CA VAL A 23 -27.49 -46.41 9.72
C VAL A 23 -26.33 -45.65 9.09
N ARG A 24 -25.35 -45.33 9.94
CA ARG A 24 -24.00 -44.82 9.70
C ARG A 24 -23.32 -45.40 8.45
N THR A 25 -22.64 -44.54 7.69
CA THR A 25 -21.51 -44.94 6.83
C THR A 25 -20.32 -44.00 7.07
N ALA A 26 -19.18 -44.62 7.37
CA ALA A 26 -17.86 -43.99 7.43
C ALA A 26 -17.25 -43.91 6.01
N ARG A 27 -16.37 -42.93 5.81
CA ARG A 27 -15.51 -42.64 4.62
C ARG A 27 -14.81 -43.91 4.06
N PRO A 28 -14.40 -44.00 2.75
CA PRO A 28 -13.44 -43.07 2.14
C PRO A 28 -13.41 -42.88 0.58
N LEU A 29 -12.58 -41.90 0.17
CA LEU A 29 -11.72 -41.81 -1.03
C LEU A 29 -12.34 -41.84 -2.45
N SER A 30 -12.19 -40.68 -3.13
CA SER A 30 -11.76 -40.52 -4.54
C SER A 30 -12.65 -41.11 -5.64
N THR A 31 -13.48 -40.27 -6.25
CA THR A 31 -14.09 -40.51 -7.57
C THR A 31 -13.45 -39.64 -8.64
N THR A 32 -12.52 -40.22 -9.40
CA THR A 32 -12.33 -39.87 -10.83
C THR A 32 -12.57 -41.14 -11.64
N CYS A 33 -13.51 -41.07 -12.58
CA CYS A 33 -13.98 -42.19 -13.40
C CYS A 33 -12.92 -42.70 -14.38
N THR A 34 -12.67 -44.01 -14.39
CA THR A 34 -11.91 -44.69 -15.44
C THR A 34 -12.82 -45.60 -16.28
N ARG A 35 -12.76 -45.39 -17.61
CA ARG A 35 -13.44 -46.15 -18.67
C ARG A 35 -13.37 -47.68 -18.45
N LYS A 36 -14.52 -48.33 -18.41
CA LYS A 36 -14.68 -49.76 -18.70
C LYS A 36 -14.86 -49.92 -20.21
N TYR A 37 -13.96 -50.64 -20.88
CA TYR A 37 -14.20 -51.65 -21.93
C TYR A 37 -12.85 -52.13 -22.46
N ALA A 38 -12.34 -53.22 -21.90
CA ALA A 38 -11.41 -54.14 -22.55
C ALA A 38 -11.47 -55.47 -21.78
N THR A 39 -11.92 -56.51 -22.47
CA THR A 39 -12.04 -57.89 -21.98
C THR A 39 -10.66 -58.51 -21.76
N THR A 40 -10.52 -59.31 -20.70
CA THR A 40 -9.28 -59.98 -20.29
C THR A 40 -9.03 -61.26 -21.09
N GLU A 41 -7.93 -61.31 -21.85
CA GLU A 41 -7.31 -62.57 -22.27
C GLU A 41 -5.95 -62.70 -21.54
N HIS A 42 -5.86 -63.64 -20.61
CA HIS A 42 -4.61 -63.98 -19.94
C HIS A 42 -3.80 -64.92 -20.84
N VAL A 43 -2.72 -64.42 -21.44
CA VAL A 43 -1.66 -65.23 -22.04
C VAL A 43 -0.39 -65.03 -21.21
N GLY A 44 0.12 -66.12 -20.64
CA GLY A 44 1.25 -66.12 -19.70
C GLY A 44 2.54 -65.58 -20.32
N THR A 45 3.28 -64.80 -19.55
CA THR A 45 4.58 -64.24 -19.97
C THR A 45 5.67 -65.31 -19.99
N ARG A 46 6.37 -65.45 -21.13
CA ARG A 46 7.62 -66.21 -21.26
C ARG A 46 8.79 -65.24 -21.35
N LEU A 47 9.73 -65.31 -20.41
CA LEU A 47 10.97 -64.53 -20.46
C LEU A 47 11.97 -65.22 -21.41
N VAL A 48 12.63 -64.43 -22.24
CA VAL A 48 13.75 -64.83 -23.11
C VAL A 48 14.95 -63.95 -22.72
N PRO A 49 16.15 -64.52 -22.49
CA PRO A 49 17.31 -63.75 -22.09
C PRO A 49 17.80 -62.83 -23.21
N VAL A 50 18.36 -61.68 -22.84
CA VAL A 50 18.92 -60.67 -23.75
C VAL A 50 20.40 -60.97 -23.96
N ASP A 51 20.88 -60.93 -25.20
CA ASP A 51 22.30 -61.03 -25.55
C ASP A 51 22.96 -59.64 -25.63
N GLU A 52 24.25 -59.62 -25.29
CA GLU A 52 25.01 -58.45 -24.80
C GLU A 52 25.56 -57.48 -25.86
N ASP A 53 25.49 -57.79 -27.16
CA ASP A 53 26.07 -56.93 -28.20
C ASP A 53 25.14 -56.80 -29.41
N PHE A 54 24.30 -55.76 -29.41
CA PHE A 54 23.47 -55.39 -30.57
C PHE A 54 24.23 -54.47 -31.54
N ALA A 55 25.13 -55.06 -32.32
CA ALA A 55 25.56 -54.51 -33.61
C ALA A 55 25.43 -55.62 -34.66
N ILE A 56 24.90 -55.35 -35.86
CA ILE A 56 25.77 -55.12 -37.03
C ILE A 56 25.00 -54.65 -38.29
N ASN A 57 25.64 -53.67 -38.94
CA ASN A 57 25.83 -53.37 -40.36
C ASN A 57 24.68 -53.02 -41.32
N GLU A 58 24.65 -51.73 -41.63
CA GLU A 58 25.01 -51.11 -42.92
C GLU A 58 24.81 -51.90 -44.24
N ASN A 59 24.03 -51.26 -45.13
CA ASN A 59 24.09 -51.28 -46.59
C ASN A 59 23.54 -52.49 -47.38
N ILE A 60 22.30 -52.37 -47.87
CA ILE A 60 21.76 -53.19 -48.97
C ILE A 60 21.87 -52.50 -50.36
N TYR A 61 22.14 -51.19 -50.43
CA TYR A 61 22.33 -50.51 -51.72
C TYR A 61 23.59 -49.64 -51.70
N GLY A 62 24.72 -50.26 -52.04
CA GLY A 62 25.99 -49.58 -52.23
C GLY A 62 25.98 -48.68 -53.47
N LEU A 63 25.92 -47.36 -53.26
CA LEU A 63 26.40 -46.37 -54.23
C LEU A 63 27.60 -45.64 -53.61
N ALA A 64 28.68 -45.65 -54.39
CA ALA A 64 30.05 -45.43 -53.97
C ALA A 64 30.39 -44.02 -53.48
N HIS A 65 31.37 -43.98 -52.57
CA HIS A 65 32.27 -42.91 -52.18
C HIS A 65 32.00 -41.48 -52.70
N SER A 66 31.62 -40.59 -51.78
CA SER A 66 32.08 -39.21 -51.79
C SER A 66 32.61 -38.83 -50.39
N GLU A 67 33.72 -38.11 -50.39
CA GLU A 67 34.58 -37.72 -49.26
C GLU A 67 33.87 -37.18 -48.01
N PRO A 68 34.50 -37.22 -46.82
CA PRO A 68 33.89 -36.79 -45.57
C PRO A 68 33.68 -35.27 -45.57
N LYS A 69 32.50 -34.83 -46.00
CA LYS A 69 32.01 -33.50 -45.65
C LYS A 69 31.74 -33.50 -44.16
N LYS A 70 32.61 -32.82 -43.40
CA LYS A 70 32.43 -32.39 -42.01
C LYS A 70 30.93 -32.26 -41.71
N SER A 71 30.37 -33.25 -41.02
CA SER A 71 29.00 -33.12 -40.52
C SER A 71 29.03 -31.93 -39.58
N ARG A 72 28.37 -30.86 -39.99
CA ARG A 72 27.99 -29.78 -39.09
C ARG A 72 27.40 -30.46 -37.87
N LYS A 73 28.11 -30.40 -36.74
CA LYS A 73 27.52 -30.73 -35.44
C LYS A 73 26.23 -29.90 -35.38
N ASN A 74 25.08 -30.58 -35.41
CA ASN A 74 23.80 -29.94 -35.10
C ASN A 74 23.94 -29.39 -33.68
N LYS A 75 24.29 -28.11 -33.56
CA LYS A 75 24.31 -27.34 -32.32
C LYS A 75 22.90 -27.11 -31.76
N GLU A 76 21.86 -27.64 -32.39
CA GLU A 76 20.47 -27.41 -32.01
C GLU A 76 19.96 -28.35 -30.91
N ASN A 77 20.77 -29.30 -30.44
CA ASN A 77 20.41 -30.21 -29.33
C ASN A 77 21.55 -30.37 -28.30
N SER A 78 22.32 -29.31 -28.03
CA SER A 78 23.12 -29.23 -26.81
C SER A 78 22.16 -29.26 -25.60
N VAL A 79 22.45 -30.08 -24.59
CA VAL A 79 21.71 -30.06 -23.31
C VAL A 79 21.74 -28.65 -22.68
N GLU A 80 22.76 -27.87 -23.01
CA GLU A 80 22.99 -26.48 -22.59
C GLU A 80 21.92 -25.48 -23.08
N ASP A 81 21.16 -25.78 -24.15
CA ASP A 81 20.17 -24.85 -24.74
C ASP A 81 18.70 -25.18 -24.39
N ARG A 82 18.44 -26.16 -23.51
CA ARG A 82 17.06 -26.46 -23.09
C ARG A 82 16.55 -25.38 -22.15
N LYS A 83 15.55 -24.60 -22.61
CA LYS A 83 14.80 -23.66 -21.75
C LYS A 83 14.26 -24.38 -20.52
N VAL A 84 14.79 -24.04 -19.35
CA VAL A 84 14.30 -24.53 -18.06
C VAL A 84 12.86 -24.08 -17.89
N ARG A 85 11.94 -25.02 -17.64
CA ARG A 85 10.53 -24.69 -17.38
C ARG A 85 10.40 -24.27 -15.92
N HIS A 86 10.12 -22.99 -15.70
CA HIS A 86 9.85 -22.45 -14.37
C HIS A 86 8.44 -22.83 -13.91
N TYR A 87 8.29 -23.06 -12.62
CA TYR A 87 7.00 -23.36 -12.00
C TYR A 87 6.40 -22.08 -11.44
N THR A 88 5.20 -21.73 -11.86
CA THR A 88 4.50 -20.53 -11.39
C THR A 88 3.64 -20.87 -10.18
N VAL A 89 3.95 -20.32 -9.01
CA VAL A 89 3.13 -20.42 -7.79
C VAL A 89 2.39 -19.12 -7.57
N ASN A 90 1.09 -19.22 -7.33
CA ASN A 90 0.27 -18.07 -6.95
C ASN A 90 0.10 -18.05 -5.44
N PHE A 91 0.79 -17.13 -4.78
CA PHE A 91 0.55 -16.78 -3.40
C PHE A 91 -0.76 -15.99 -3.33
N GLY A 92 -1.83 -16.68 -2.95
CA GLY A 92 -3.18 -16.16 -3.04
C GLY A 92 -3.49 -15.08 -2.00
N PRO A 93 -4.56 -14.29 -2.21
CA PRO A 93 -5.04 -13.29 -1.26
C PRO A 93 -5.36 -13.85 0.13
N GLN A 94 -5.74 -15.12 0.20
CA GLN A 94 -6.01 -15.83 1.45
C GLN A 94 -4.73 -16.55 1.91
N HIS A 95 -3.82 -15.81 2.54
CA HIS A 95 -2.63 -16.38 3.17
C HIS A 95 -2.25 -15.59 4.44
N PRO A 96 -1.88 -16.24 5.55
CA PRO A 96 -1.55 -15.55 6.81
C PRO A 96 -0.44 -14.49 6.65
N ALA A 97 0.66 -14.85 6.00
CA ALA A 97 1.80 -13.97 5.72
C ALA A 97 1.55 -12.89 4.65
N ALA A 98 0.37 -12.86 4.02
CA ALA A 98 -0.01 -11.78 3.11
C ALA A 98 -0.52 -10.52 3.84
N HIS A 99 -0.47 -10.51 5.19
CA HIS A 99 -0.93 -9.46 6.12
C HIS A 99 -1.95 -8.49 5.51
N GLY A 100 -3.13 -9.03 5.17
CA GLY A 100 -4.14 -8.34 4.39
C GLY A 100 -4.45 -9.10 3.12
N VAL A 101 -4.40 -8.42 1.98
CA VAL A 101 -4.87 -8.95 0.70
C VAL A 101 -3.83 -8.65 -0.39
N LEU A 102 -2.85 -9.56 -0.51
CA LEU A 102 -1.82 -9.53 -1.55
C LEU A 102 -1.93 -10.77 -2.42
N ARG A 103 -1.86 -10.59 -3.74
CA ARG A 103 -1.70 -11.70 -4.68
C ARG A 103 -0.31 -11.61 -5.28
N LEU A 104 0.53 -12.61 -5.06
CA LEU A 104 1.91 -12.58 -5.51
C LEU A 104 2.18 -13.80 -6.42
N ILE A 105 2.49 -13.55 -7.69
CA ILE A 105 2.82 -14.60 -8.65
C ILE A 105 4.34 -14.77 -8.65
N LEU A 106 4.80 -15.93 -8.19
CA LEU A 106 6.22 -16.29 -8.15
C LEU A 106 6.54 -17.24 -9.29
N GLU A 107 7.60 -16.96 -10.03
CA GLU A 107 8.24 -17.91 -10.92
C GLU A 107 9.44 -18.53 -10.20
N LEU A 108 9.34 -19.83 -9.93
CA LEU A 108 10.33 -20.58 -9.18
C LEU A 108 11.15 -21.50 -10.10
N ASN A 109 12.42 -21.67 -9.77
CA ASN A 109 13.26 -22.76 -10.25
C ASN A 109 13.66 -23.64 -9.08
N GLY A 110 12.94 -24.75 -8.91
CA GLY A 110 12.99 -25.51 -7.66
C GLY A 110 12.38 -24.68 -6.52
N GLU A 111 13.22 -24.26 -5.57
CA GLU A 111 12.83 -23.43 -4.42
C GLU A 111 13.26 -21.95 -4.55
N GLU A 112 14.13 -21.65 -5.51
CA GLU A 112 14.67 -20.30 -5.73
C GLU A 112 13.70 -19.45 -6.56
N ILE A 113 13.52 -18.19 -6.14
CA ILE A 113 12.69 -17.20 -6.83
C ILE A 113 13.49 -16.53 -7.95
N ILE A 114 13.01 -16.63 -9.18
CA ILE A 114 13.58 -15.92 -10.34
C ILE A 114 12.87 -14.60 -10.59
N ARG A 115 11.53 -14.61 -10.47
CA ARG A 115 10.69 -13.43 -10.70
C ARG A 115 9.53 -13.43 -9.71
N ALA A 116 9.24 -12.25 -9.18
CA ALA A 116 8.09 -12.01 -8.32
C ALA A 116 7.24 -10.87 -8.89
N ASP A 117 6.00 -11.18 -9.24
CA ASP A 117 5.03 -10.22 -9.77
C ASP A 117 3.93 -9.96 -8.71
N PRO A 118 4.04 -8.90 -7.89
CA PRO A 118 3.02 -8.54 -6.91
C PRO A 118 1.83 -7.86 -7.58
N HIS A 119 0.69 -8.56 -7.62
CA HIS A 119 -0.58 -8.01 -8.04
C HIS A 119 -1.30 -7.32 -6.87
N VAL A 120 -1.58 -6.05 -7.08
CA VAL A 120 -2.12 -5.11 -6.10
C VAL A 120 -3.38 -4.45 -6.62
N GLY A 121 -4.14 -3.80 -5.72
CA GLY A 121 -5.39 -3.11 -6.06
C GLY A 121 -6.67 -3.78 -5.56
N LEU A 122 -6.56 -4.94 -4.89
CA LEU A 122 -7.70 -5.63 -4.26
C LEU A 122 -8.39 -4.79 -3.18
N LEU A 123 -7.67 -3.83 -2.58
CA LEU A 123 -8.18 -2.88 -1.58
C LEU A 123 -8.21 -1.43 -2.13
N HIS A 124 -8.17 -1.24 -3.44
CA HIS A 124 -8.30 0.11 -4.01
C HIS A 124 -9.73 0.62 -3.87
N ARG A 125 -9.92 1.78 -3.22
CA ARG A 125 -11.22 2.41 -2.97
C ARG A 125 -11.42 3.75 -3.68
N GLY A 126 -10.48 4.16 -4.54
CA GLY A 126 -10.54 5.48 -5.19
C GLY A 126 -10.49 6.66 -4.21
N THR A 127 -9.75 6.55 -3.10
CA THR A 127 -9.69 7.57 -2.03
C THR A 127 -9.31 8.95 -2.55
N GLU A 128 -8.29 9.06 -3.38
CA GLU A 128 -7.87 10.33 -4.00
C GLU A 128 -8.99 10.99 -4.79
N LYS A 129 -9.83 10.20 -5.46
CA LYS A 129 -10.96 10.73 -6.22
C LYS A 129 -12.10 11.20 -5.32
N LEU A 130 -12.31 10.51 -4.19
CA LEU A 130 -13.30 10.94 -3.20
C LEU A 130 -12.88 12.24 -2.52
N ILE A 131 -11.58 12.44 -2.28
CA ILE A 131 -11.04 13.66 -1.69
C ILE A 131 -11.36 14.90 -2.54
N GLU A 132 -11.31 14.81 -3.87
CA GLU A 132 -11.65 15.93 -4.79
C GLU A 132 -13.08 16.45 -4.62
N TYR A 133 -14.01 15.62 -4.13
CA TYR A 133 -15.41 16.00 -3.93
C TYR A 133 -15.73 16.44 -2.50
N LYS A 134 -14.75 16.47 -1.61
CA LYS A 134 -14.91 16.78 -0.18
C LYS A 134 -14.12 18.03 0.18
N THR A 135 -14.53 18.70 1.26
CA THR A 135 -13.76 19.83 1.79
C THR A 135 -12.54 19.33 2.56
N TYR A 136 -11.55 20.19 2.81
CA TYR A 136 -10.32 19.79 3.52
C TYR A 136 -10.59 19.10 4.87
N LEU A 137 -11.52 19.62 5.67
CA LEU A 137 -11.90 19.00 6.95
C LEU A 137 -12.61 17.65 6.77
N GLN A 138 -13.45 17.51 5.76
CA GLN A 138 -14.13 16.24 5.44
C GLN A 138 -13.19 15.21 4.81
N ALA A 139 -12.11 15.67 4.17
CA ALA A 139 -11.09 14.82 3.56
C ALA A 139 -10.13 14.22 4.59
N LEU A 140 -9.93 14.87 5.73
CA LEU A 140 -9.02 14.45 6.79
C LEU A 140 -9.15 12.95 7.17
N PRO A 141 -10.36 12.39 7.46
CA PRO A 141 -10.47 11.02 7.93
C PRO A 141 -10.13 9.96 6.87
N TYR A 142 -9.93 10.34 5.60
CA TYR A 142 -9.37 9.41 4.62
C TYR A 142 -7.92 9.07 4.96
N PHE A 143 -7.14 10.01 5.50
CA PHE A 143 -5.73 9.82 5.82
C PHE A 143 -5.53 8.83 6.98
N ASP A 144 -6.38 8.87 8.01
CA ASP A 144 -6.35 7.91 9.14
C ASP A 144 -6.58 6.47 8.68
N ARG A 145 -7.24 6.30 7.52
CA ARG A 145 -7.64 5.01 6.97
C ARG A 145 -6.65 4.48 5.93
N LEU A 146 -5.69 5.28 5.46
CA LEU A 146 -4.70 4.86 4.45
C LEU A 146 -3.67 3.90 5.05
N ASP A 147 -2.99 4.33 6.09
CA ASP A 147 -2.20 3.46 6.95
C ASP A 147 -2.91 3.39 8.31
N TYR A 148 -3.72 2.35 8.48
CA TYR A 148 -4.57 2.18 9.65
C TYR A 148 -3.81 1.78 10.92
N VAL A 149 -2.49 1.61 10.84
CA VAL A 149 -1.64 1.37 12.00
C VAL A 149 -1.04 2.68 12.51
N SER A 150 -0.73 3.62 11.61
CA SER A 150 -0.16 4.92 11.96
C SER A 150 -1.08 6.09 11.63
N MET A 151 -2.18 6.21 12.37
CA MET A 151 -3.27 7.14 12.07
C MET A 151 -2.86 8.61 12.21
N MET A 152 -2.29 9.00 13.37
CA MET A 152 -1.95 10.40 13.66
C MET A 152 -0.85 10.95 12.76
N THR A 153 0.11 10.12 12.34
CA THR A 153 1.16 10.57 11.41
C THR A 153 0.56 10.88 10.04
N ASN A 154 -0.42 10.11 9.57
CA ASN A 154 -1.06 10.39 8.29
C ASN A 154 -1.87 11.69 8.36
N GLU A 155 -2.61 11.89 9.47
CA GLU A 155 -3.32 13.14 9.76
C GLU A 155 -2.35 14.32 9.78
N GLN A 156 -1.19 14.16 10.44
CA GLN A 156 -0.14 15.16 10.55
C GLN A 156 0.46 15.51 9.17
N CYS A 157 0.71 14.53 8.31
CA CYS A 157 1.22 14.78 6.96
C CYS A 157 0.26 15.67 6.15
N PHE A 158 -1.04 15.38 6.23
CA PHE A 158 -2.06 16.18 5.56
C PHE A 158 -2.25 17.56 6.21
N ALA A 159 -2.21 17.64 7.54
CA ALA A 159 -2.31 18.90 8.26
C ALA A 159 -1.16 19.85 7.88
N LEU A 160 0.09 19.36 7.86
CA LEU A 160 1.25 20.13 7.45
C LEU A 160 1.18 20.59 5.99
N ALA A 161 0.64 19.77 5.08
CA ALA A 161 0.43 20.16 3.68
C ALA A 161 -0.51 21.37 3.58
N VAL A 162 -1.65 21.30 4.29
CA VAL A 162 -2.68 22.33 4.26
C VAL A 162 -2.22 23.59 5.02
N GLU A 163 -1.50 23.44 6.12
CA GLU A 163 -0.92 24.55 6.89
C GLU A 163 0.13 25.32 6.08
N LYS A 164 0.93 24.60 5.29
CA LYS A 164 1.89 25.20 4.36
C LYS A 164 1.22 25.98 3.22
N LEU A 165 0.07 25.52 2.73
CA LEU A 165 -0.73 26.26 1.74
C LEU A 165 -1.44 27.48 2.35
N LEU A 166 -1.88 27.37 3.61
CA LEU A 166 -2.55 28.46 4.33
C LEU A 166 -1.58 29.52 4.86
N ASN A 167 -0.28 29.23 4.91
CA ASN A 167 0.75 30.09 5.52
C ASN A 167 0.43 30.46 6.97
N VAL A 168 0.07 29.47 7.78
CA VAL A 168 -0.30 29.67 9.18
C VAL A 168 0.66 28.94 10.10
N GLU A 169 1.12 29.65 11.14
CA GLU A 169 1.92 29.06 12.20
C GLU A 169 1.04 28.51 13.33
N ILE A 170 1.43 27.35 13.82
CA ILE A 170 0.72 26.61 14.85
C ILE A 170 1.29 26.98 16.23
N PRO A 171 0.45 27.07 17.29
CA PRO A 171 0.93 27.24 18.64
C PRO A 171 1.93 26.17 19.09
N ASP A 172 2.89 26.57 19.92
CA ASP A 172 3.93 25.66 20.43
C ASP A 172 3.36 24.44 21.16
N ARG A 173 2.32 24.62 21.99
CA ARG A 173 1.67 23.50 22.69
C ARG A 173 1.13 22.45 21.72
N ALA A 174 0.51 22.87 20.63
CA ALA A 174 -0.01 21.91 19.65
C ALA A 174 1.10 21.16 18.92
N LYS A 175 2.26 21.81 18.67
CA LYS A 175 3.46 21.15 18.11
C LYS A 175 3.96 20.05 19.05
N TYR A 176 4.10 20.33 20.35
CA TYR A 176 4.51 19.32 21.34
C TYR A 176 3.50 18.17 21.49
N ILE A 177 2.20 18.46 21.43
CA ILE A 177 1.17 17.42 21.45
C ILE A 177 1.28 16.53 20.20
N ARG A 178 1.47 17.12 19.02
CA ARG A 178 1.65 16.38 17.77
C ARG A 178 2.92 15.52 17.79
N THR A 179 4.04 16.02 18.31
CA THR A 179 5.26 15.21 18.44
C THR A 179 5.07 14.07 19.43
N LEU A 180 4.43 14.32 20.57
CA LEU A 180 4.12 13.27 21.55
C LEU A 180 3.27 12.14 20.94
N PHE A 181 2.14 12.48 20.32
CA PHE A 181 1.28 11.47 19.69
C PHE A 181 1.88 10.88 18.41
N GLY A 182 2.75 11.61 17.71
CA GLY A 182 3.51 11.10 16.57
C GLY A 182 4.45 9.97 16.98
N GLU A 183 5.17 10.13 18.10
CA GLU A 183 6.07 9.10 18.63
C GLU A 183 5.31 7.95 19.30
N ILE A 184 4.18 8.19 19.97
CA ILE A 184 3.30 7.09 20.41
C ILE A 184 2.79 6.29 19.21
N THR A 185 2.43 6.96 18.11
CA THR A 185 2.04 6.29 16.85
C THR A 185 3.20 5.48 16.27
N ARG A 186 4.43 5.97 16.41
CA ARG A 186 5.64 5.25 15.99
C ARG A 186 5.84 3.97 16.78
N VAL A 187 5.69 4.03 18.10
CA VAL A 187 5.69 2.83 18.97
C VAL A 187 4.58 1.87 18.55
N LEU A 188 3.35 2.34 18.36
CA LEU A 188 2.23 1.50 17.91
C LEU A 188 2.52 0.77 16.58
N ASN A 189 3.16 1.45 15.63
CA ASN A 189 3.46 0.88 14.33
C ASN A 189 4.62 -0.12 14.39
N HIS A 190 5.72 0.21 15.08
CA HIS A 190 6.82 -0.74 15.24
C HIS A 190 6.39 -1.97 16.04
N LEU A 191 5.50 -1.83 17.04
CA LEU A 191 4.91 -2.98 17.73
C LEU A 191 4.17 -3.88 16.73
N MET A 192 3.30 -3.31 15.90
CA MET A 192 2.62 -4.11 14.87
C MET A 192 3.61 -4.75 13.89
N SER A 193 4.59 -4.00 13.39
CA SER A 193 5.53 -4.43 12.37
C SER A 193 6.44 -5.55 12.85
N VAL A 194 7.14 -5.35 13.97
CA VAL A 194 8.11 -6.31 14.52
C VAL A 194 7.41 -7.58 14.96
N LEU A 195 6.25 -7.47 15.61
CA LEU A 195 5.53 -8.61 16.15
C LEU A 195 4.84 -9.44 15.07
N SER A 196 4.26 -8.80 14.06
CA SER A 196 3.66 -9.52 12.94
C SER A 196 4.74 -10.20 12.10
N HIS A 197 5.89 -9.54 11.90
CA HIS A 197 7.06 -10.16 11.30
C HIS A 197 7.56 -11.38 12.10
N ALA A 198 7.61 -11.27 13.43
CA ALA A 198 7.95 -12.39 14.30
C ALA A 198 6.98 -13.57 14.15
N MET A 199 5.66 -13.29 14.11
CA MET A 199 4.63 -14.29 13.87
C MET A 199 4.79 -14.99 12.52
N ASP A 200 5.05 -14.23 11.46
CA ASP A 200 5.19 -14.75 10.10
C ASP A 200 6.40 -15.68 9.94
N VAL A 201 7.49 -15.41 10.67
CA VAL A 201 8.66 -16.29 10.73
C VAL A 201 8.42 -17.49 11.66
N GLY A 202 7.53 -17.36 12.66
CA GLY A 202 7.04 -18.46 13.50
C GLY A 202 7.04 -18.22 15.01
N ALA A 203 7.49 -17.06 15.49
CA ALA A 203 7.52 -16.70 16.91
C ALA A 203 6.17 -16.08 17.35
N LEU A 204 5.37 -16.84 18.11
CA LEU A 204 4.01 -16.45 18.48
C LEU A 204 3.92 -15.67 19.81
N THR A 205 4.84 -15.88 20.74
CA THR A 205 4.75 -15.29 22.09
C THR A 205 4.95 -13.77 22.13
N PRO A 206 5.93 -13.16 21.42
CA PRO A 206 6.12 -11.72 21.49
C PRO A 206 4.90 -10.96 20.97
N PHE A 207 4.19 -11.54 20.00
CA PHE A 207 2.98 -10.95 19.45
C PHE A 207 1.90 -10.72 20.50
N LEU A 208 1.66 -11.68 21.39
CA LEU A 208 0.66 -11.53 22.43
C LEU A 208 1.08 -10.48 23.48
N TRP A 209 2.37 -10.44 23.84
CA TRP A 209 2.89 -9.47 24.82
C TRP A 209 2.79 -8.04 24.31
N GLY A 210 3.26 -7.78 23.08
CA GLY A 210 3.22 -6.41 22.57
C GLY A 210 1.82 -5.94 22.17
N PHE A 211 0.86 -6.84 21.95
CA PHE A 211 -0.54 -6.44 21.80
C PHE A 211 -1.19 -5.95 23.10
N GLU A 212 -0.72 -6.41 24.26
CA GLU A 212 -1.13 -5.86 25.56
C GLU A 212 -0.68 -4.40 25.67
N GLU A 213 0.57 -4.10 25.36
CA GLU A 213 1.11 -2.73 25.36
C GLU A 213 0.42 -1.83 24.33
N ARG A 214 0.12 -2.39 23.16
CA ARG A 214 -0.66 -1.71 22.12
C ARG A 214 -2.07 -1.36 22.60
N GLU A 215 -2.70 -2.20 23.41
CA GLU A 215 -4.02 -1.93 23.99
C GLU A 215 -3.97 -0.74 24.97
N LYS A 216 -2.95 -0.68 25.83
CA LYS A 216 -2.72 0.46 26.74
C LYS A 216 -2.56 1.78 25.96
N LEU A 217 -1.83 1.74 24.85
CA LEU A 217 -1.68 2.90 23.96
C LEU A 217 -2.99 3.30 23.26
N MET A 218 -3.85 2.34 22.90
CA MET A 218 -5.18 2.65 22.36
C MET A 218 -6.11 3.30 23.38
N GLU A 219 -5.96 3.00 24.66
CA GLU A 219 -6.68 3.70 25.73
C GLU A 219 -6.33 5.20 25.73
N PHE A 220 -5.06 5.56 25.52
CA PHE A 220 -4.66 6.96 25.40
C PHE A 220 -5.32 7.64 24.19
N TYR A 221 -5.50 6.93 23.08
CA TYR A 221 -6.16 7.46 21.89
C TYR A 221 -7.65 7.68 22.15
N GLU A 222 -8.27 6.73 22.84
CA GLU A 222 -9.68 6.82 23.24
C GLU A 222 -9.90 7.99 24.20
N ARG A 223 -9.03 8.19 25.20
CA ARG A 223 -9.17 9.30 26.15
C ARG A 223 -9.04 10.67 25.50
N VAL A 224 -8.25 10.79 24.44
CA VAL A 224 -7.99 12.06 23.76
C VAL A 224 -9.00 12.37 22.66
N SER A 225 -9.36 11.37 21.86
CA SER A 225 -10.20 11.56 20.68
C SER A 225 -11.61 10.99 20.82
N GLY A 226 -11.84 10.08 21.77
CA GLY A 226 -13.06 9.28 21.89
C GLY A 226 -13.08 8.04 21.00
N ALA A 227 -12.05 7.81 20.18
CA ALA A 227 -11.93 6.64 19.31
C ALA A 227 -10.60 5.92 19.53
N ARG A 228 -10.63 4.58 19.45
CA ARG A 228 -9.45 3.75 19.70
C ARG A 228 -8.44 3.69 18.55
N LEU A 229 -8.90 3.86 17.30
CA LEU A 229 -8.05 3.81 16.11
C LEU A 229 -8.14 5.09 15.29
N HIS A 230 -9.27 5.33 14.61
CA HIS A 230 -9.45 6.49 13.75
C HIS A 230 -9.85 7.71 14.59
N SER A 231 -8.87 8.56 14.90
CA SER A 231 -8.96 9.65 15.87
C SER A 231 -9.45 10.98 15.28
N ALA A 232 -9.12 11.30 14.03
CA ALA A 232 -9.36 12.62 13.42
C ALA A 232 -9.02 13.79 14.37
N TYR A 233 -7.89 13.66 15.08
CA TYR A 233 -7.47 14.49 16.19
C TYR A 233 -6.52 15.60 15.75
N VAL A 234 -5.51 15.25 14.94
CA VAL A 234 -4.63 16.21 14.30
C VAL A 234 -5.37 16.81 13.12
N ARG A 235 -5.55 18.13 13.12
CA ARG A 235 -6.31 18.84 12.08
C ARG A 235 -5.48 19.97 11.52
N PRO A 236 -5.72 20.42 10.27
CA PRO A 236 -5.13 21.66 9.78
C PRO A 236 -5.50 22.81 10.75
N GLY A 237 -4.50 23.52 11.27
CA GLY A 237 -4.64 24.55 12.30
C GLY A 237 -4.34 24.07 13.74
N GLY A 238 -3.60 22.97 13.90
CA GLY A 238 -3.20 22.42 15.20
C GLY A 238 -3.90 21.11 15.57
N VAL A 239 -4.56 21.08 16.72
CA VAL A 239 -5.16 19.86 17.27
C VAL A 239 -6.63 20.10 17.64
N HIS A 240 -7.47 19.06 17.62
CA HIS A 240 -8.91 19.23 17.80
C HIS A 240 -9.30 19.67 19.22
N GLN A 241 -8.79 18.97 20.24
CA GLN A 241 -9.10 19.17 21.66
C GLN A 241 -7.81 19.06 22.47
N ASP A 242 -7.75 19.73 23.63
CA ASP A 242 -6.59 19.59 24.52
C ASP A 242 -6.58 18.22 25.21
N ILE A 243 -5.42 17.85 25.75
CA ILE A 243 -5.22 16.63 26.51
C ILE A 243 -6.09 16.66 27.79
N PRO A 244 -6.81 15.58 28.12
CA PRO A 244 -7.57 15.51 29.37
C PRO A 244 -6.66 15.50 30.60
N VAL A 245 -7.17 15.99 31.72
CA VAL A 245 -6.43 16.06 32.99
C VAL A 245 -5.99 14.65 33.43
N GLY A 246 -4.74 14.52 33.87
CA GLY A 246 -4.15 13.28 34.36
C GLY A 246 -3.50 12.38 33.29
N LEU A 247 -3.74 12.62 31.99
CA LEU A 247 -3.19 11.73 30.95
C LEU A 247 -1.66 11.76 30.87
N LEU A 248 -1.03 12.90 31.15
CA LEU A 248 0.44 13.01 31.11
C LEU A 248 1.12 12.11 32.15
N ASP A 249 0.52 11.99 33.34
CA ASP A 249 1.01 11.13 34.41
C ASP A 249 0.85 9.64 34.04
N ASP A 250 -0.26 9.29 33.40
CA ASP A 250 -0.53 7.92 32.94
C ASP A 250 0.45 7.50 31.82
N ILE A 251 0.72 8.40 30.86
CA ILE A 251 1.74 8.17 29.81
C ILE A 251 3.12 7.99 30.43
N TYR A 252 3.45 8.77 31.47
CA TYR A 252 4.73 8.65 32.18
C TYR A 252 4.86 7.28 32.86
N GLN A 253 3.83 6.82 33.58
CA GLN A 253 3.82 5.50 34.21
C GLN A 253 3.98 4.38 33.18
N TRP A 254 3.27 4.46 32.05
CA TRP A 254 3.43 3.50 30.96
C TRP A 254 4.86 3.52 30.39
N ALA A 255 5.41 4.70 30.11
CA ALA A 255 6.76 4.83 29.53
C ALA A 255 7.83 4.20 30.44
N THR A 256 7.71 4.32 31.77
CA THR A 256 8.65 3.69 32.71
C THR A 256 8.64 2.16 32.68
N GLN A 257 7.50 1.55 32.39
CA GLN A 257 7.34 0.09 32.35
C GLN A 257 7.63 -0.48 30.96
N PHE A 258 7.39 0.32 29.91
CA PHE A 258 7.54 -0.13 28.53
C PHE A 258 9.00 -0.42 28.15
N GLY A 259 9.98 0.22 28.81
CA GLY A 259 11.41 -0.12 28.66
C GLY A 259 11.68 -1.60 28.93
N ASP A 260 11.22 -2.11 30.07
CA ASP A 260 11.39 -3.52 30.44
C ASP A 260 10.71 -4.47 29.44
N ARG A 261 9.54 -4.07 28.90
CA ARG A 261 8.82 -4.87 27.89
C ARG A 261 9.61 -4.98 26.58
N ILE A 262 10.29 -3.91 26.15
CA ILE A 262 11.15 -3.94 24.97
C ILE A 262 12.29 -4.92 25.21
N ASP A 263 12.94 -4.86 26.37
CA ASP A 263 14.08 -5.72 26.68
C ASP A 263 13.66 -7.20 26.77
N GLU A 264 12.49 -7.52 27.33
CA GLU A 264 11.91 -8.88 27.30
C GLU A 264 11.68 -9.40 25.87
N THR A 265 11.21 -8.53 24.96
CA THR A 265 11.04 -8.91 23.54
C THR A 265 12.35 -9.08 22.81
N GLU A 266 13.36 -8.28 23.15
CA GLU A 266 14.71 -8.34 22.59
C GLU A 266 15.43 -9.61 23.03
N GLU A 267 15.35 -9.99 24.31
CA GLU A 267 15.94 -11.21 24.86
C GLU A 267 15.46 -12.47 24.13
N MET A 268 14.18 -12.50 23.73
CA MET A 268 13.59 -13.63 23.01
C MET A 268 13.97 -13.70 21.52
N LEU A 269 14.28 -12.57 20.88
CA LEU A 269 14.44 -12.47 19.43
C LEU A 269 15.89 -12.19 19.00
N THR A 270 16.54 -11.19 19.57
CA THR A 270 17.81 -10.62 19.06
C THR A 270 18.95 -11.62 19.07
N ASP A 271 19.12 -12.33 20.19
CA ASP A 271 20.20 -13.32 20.38
C ASP A 271 19.79 -14.74 19.95
N ASN A 272 18.52 -14.92 19.56
CA ASN A 272 18.02 -16.22 19.17
C ASN A 272 18.66 -16.66 17.85
N ARG A 273 19.39 -17.79 17.90
CA ARG A 273 20.06 -18.37 16.74
C ARG A 273 19.11 -18.59 15.57
N ILE A 274 17.88 -19.04 15.82
CA ILE A 274 16.89 -19.30 14.75
C ILE A 274 16.51 -17.98 14.07
N TRP A 275 16.31 -16.91 14.84
CA TRP A 275 15.96 -15.60 14.32
C TRP A 275 17.10 -15.02 13.46
N ILE A 276 18.33 -15.10 13.95
CA ILE A 276 19.52 -14.65 13.23
C ILE A 276 19.69 -15.44 11.92
N GLU A 277 19.55 -16.78 11.95
CA GLU A 277 19.70 -17.63 10.77
C GLU A 277 18.61 -17.36 9.71
N ARG A 278 17.41 -16.94 10.11
CA ARG A 278 16.31 -16.61 9.20
C ARG A 278 16.39 -15.21 8.59
N LEU A 279 17.11 -14.28 9.21
CA LEU A 279 17.13 -12.87 8.78
C LEU A 279 18.48 -12.40 8.25
N ARG A 280 19.58 -12.95 8.76
CA ARG A 280 20.93 -12.52 8.36
C ARG A 280 21.19 -12.94 6.92
N GLY A 281 21.60 -11.98 6.10
CA GLY A 281 21.87 -12.21 4.67
C GLY A 281 20.63 -12.40 3.79
N VAL A 282 19.43 -12.20 4.34
CA VAL A 282 18.17 -12.21 3.58
C VAL A 282 17.79 -10.79 3.17
N GLY A 283 17.42 -10.63 1.90
CA GLY A 283 16.90 -9.38 1.36
C GLY A 283 17.92 -8.24 1.39
N VAL A 284 19.19 -8.56 1.14
CA VAL A 284 20.29 -7.59 1.14
C VAL A 284 20.05 -6.50 0.09
N LEU A 285 20.10 -5.24 0.53
CA LEU A 285 19.92 -4.07 -0.32
C LEU A 285 21.12 -3.14 -0.21
N PRO A 286 21.91 -2.96 -1.28
CA PRO A 286 22.98 -1.97 -1.28
C PRO A 286 22.40 -0.55 -1.37
N ALA A 287 23.08 0.41 -0.73
CA ALA A 287 22.65 1.80 -0.62
C ALA A 287 22.28 2.45 -1.97
N ARG A 288 23.05 2.17 -3.04
CA ARG A 288 22.81 2.74 -4.37
C ARG A 288 21.48 2.27 -4.97
N GLU A 289 21.15 1.00 -4.81
CA GLU A 289 19.91 0.43 -5.35
C GLU A 289 18.71 0.87 -4.52
N ALA A 290 18.86 0.96 -3.19
CA ALA A 290 17.83 1.50 -2.32
C ALA A 290 17.41 2.93 -2.75
N LEU A 291 18.38 3.78 -3.10
CA LEU A 291 18.11 5.12 -3.63
C LEU A 291 17.44 5.08 -5.00
N ASN A 292 17.92 4.25 -5.93
CA ASN A 292 17.33 4.12 -7.27
C ASN A 292 15.87 3.64 -7.22
N LEU A 293 15.55 2.72 -6.30
CA LEU A 293 14.20 2.20 -6.05
C LEU A 293 13.35 3.16 -5.21
N SER A 294 13.86 4.32 -4.83
CA SER A 294 13.19 5.31 -3.99
C SER A 294 12.73 4.75 -2.64
N PHE A 295 13.51 3.83 -2.06
CA PHE A 295 13.26 3.33 -0.71
C PHE A 295 13.58 4.40 0.32
N THR A 296 12.75 4.44 1.36
CA THR A 296 12.79 5.46 2.41
C THR A 296 12.61 4.82 3.79
N GLY A 297 12.94 5.55 4.85
CA GLY A 297 12.78 5.10 6.23
C GLY A 297 13.75 4.00 6.62
N VAL A 298 13.25 3.02 7.38
CA VAL A 298 14.04 1.88 7.90
C VAL A 298 14.71 1.09 6.78
N MET A 299 14.07 0.97 5.60
CA MET A 299 14.65 0.28 4.45
C MET A 299 15.92 0.97 3.94
N LEU A 300 15.95 2.31 3.97
CA LEU A 300 17.10 3.11 3.53
C LEU A 300 18.19 3.16 4.62
N ARG A 301 17.78 3.33 5.88
CA ARG A 301 18.68 3.33 7.05
C ARG A 301 19.36 1.98 7.26
N GLY A 302 18.66 0.87 7.04
CA GLY A 302 19.24 -0.47 7.14
C GLY A 302 20.40 -0.69 6.15
N SER A 303 20.34 -0.06 4.97
CA SER A 303 21.39 -0.12 3.93
C SER A 303 22.58 0.82 4.17
N GLY A 304 22.66 1.50 5.32
CA GLY A 304 23.79 2.37 5.68
C GLY A 304 23.68 3.83 5.26
N VAL A 305 22.52 4.28 4.77
CA VAL A 305 22.30 5.68 4.43
C VAL A 305 21.66 6.42 5.63
N PRO A 306 22.37 7.37 6.27
CA PRO A 306 21.86 8.11 7.41
C PRO A 306 20.87 9.19 6.96
N TRP A 307 19.64 8.79 6.65
CA TRP A 307 18.56 9.70 6.22
C TRP A 307 17.31 9.56 7.10
N ASP A 308 16.90 10.67 7.71
CA ASP A 308 15.66 10.83 8.47
C ASP A 308 15.15 12.26 8.27
N ILE A 309 13.88 12.40 7.89
CA ILE A 309 13.24 13.71 7.66
C ILE A 309 13.18 14.52 8.95
N ARG A 310 12.98 13.88 10.11
CA ARG A 310 12.90 14.59 11.41
C ARG A 310 14.16 15.35 11.79
N LYS A 311 15.33 14.93 11.27
CA LYS A 311 16.62 15.60 11.49
C LYS A 311 17.05 16.49 10.33
N SER A 312 16.80 16.04 9.10
CA SER A 312 17.23 16.77 7.89
C SER A 312 16.29 17.93 7.53
N GLN A 313 14.98 17.72 7.67
CA GLN A 313 13.91 18.69 7.40
C GLN A 313 12.90 18.66 8.55
N PRO A 314 13.31 19.18 9.71
CA PRO A 314 12.52 19.10 10.92
C PRO A 314 11.17 19.82 10.77
N TYR A 315 10.16 19.24 11.39
CA TYR A 315 8.79 19.79 11.45
C TYR A 315 8.29 19.76 12.90
N ASP A 316 7.21 20.51 13.17
CA ASP A 316 6.64 20.69 14.51
C ASP A 316 7.70 21.03 15.58
N ALA A 317 7.93 20.16 16.57
CA ALA A 317 8.86 20.37 17.67
C ALA A 317 10.07 19.40 17.65
N TYR A 318 10.32 18.70 16.52
CA TYR A 318 11.45 17.76 16.42
C TYR A 318 12.83 18.43 16.58
N ASP A 319 12.94 19.73 16.30
CA ASP A 319 14.15 20.53 16.53
C ASP A 319 14.51 20.72 18.01
N LYS A 320 13.50 20.70 18.88
CA LYS A 320 13.65 20.99 20.32
C LYS A 320 13.95 19.73 21.13
N VAL A 321 13.87 18.54 20.51
CA VAL A 321 14.06 17.25 21.16
C VAL A 321 15.35 16.56 20.70
N GLU A 322 16.02 15.93 21.63
CA GLU A 322 17.28 15.23 21.41
C GLU A 322 17.05 13.73 21.30
N PHE A 323 17.35 13.19 20.11
CA PHE A 323 17.31 11.76 19.81
C PHE A 323 18.35 11.42 18.76
N ASP A 324 18.72 10.15 18.73
CA ASP A 324 19.68 9.58 17.78
C ASP A 324 18.95 8.74 16.74
N VAL A 325 19.52 8.60 15.54
CA VAL A 325 18.92 7.83 14.43
C VAL A 325 19.73 6.55 14.21
N PRO A 326 19.11 5.37 14.28
CA PRO A 326 19.82 4.11 14.07
C PRO A 326 20.09 3.86 12.58
N VAL A 327 21.26 3.35 12.25
CA VAL A 327 21.69 3.09 10.87
C VAL A 327 22.33 1.71 10.81
N GLY A 328 21.85 0.87 9.89
CA GLY A 328 22.39 -0.47 9.65
C GLY A 328 23.66 -0.44 8.80
N THR A 329 24.31 -1.60 8.66
CA THR A 329 25.59 -1.70 7.92
C THR A 329 25.51 -2.58 6.67
N ASN A 330 24.78 -3.69 6.76
CA ASN A 330 24.76 -4.73 5.75
C ASN A 330 23.55 -4.60 4.81
N GLY A 331 22.48 -3.92 5.23
CA GLY A 331 21.26 -3.80 4.44
C GLY A 331 20.37 -5.04 4.43
N ASP A 332 20.58 -5.97 5.36
CA ASP A 332 19.79 -7.20 5.50
C ASP A 332 18.53 -6.99 6.37
N CYS A 333 17.70 -8.03 6.43
CA CYS A 333 16.48 -8.01 7.24
C CYS A 333 16.75 -7.86 8.74
N TYR A 334 17.89 -8.39 9.22
CA TYR A 334 18.29 -8.32 10.63
C TYR A 334 18.67 -6.89 11.05
N ASP A 335 19.47 -6.18 10.25
CA ASP A 335 19.80 -4.78 10.53
C ASP A 335 18.54 -3.89 10.57
N ARG A 336 17.55 -4.16 9.71
CA ARG A 336 16.27 -3.44 9.73
C ARG A 336 15.43 -3.75 10.97
N TYR A 337 15.51 -4.96 11.49
CA TYR A 337 14.88 -5.33 12.76
C TYR A 337 15.54 -4.56 13.92
N LEU A 338 16.87 -4.54 13.99
CA LEU A 338 17.61 -3.79 15.01
C LEU A 338 17.32 -2.28 14.94
N CYS A 339 17.26 -1.70 13.74
CA CYS A 339 16.87 -0.29 13.57
C CYS A 339 15.49 0.00 14.18
N ARG A 340 14.51 -0.89 14.03
CA ARG A 340 13.17 -0.72 14.65
C ARG A 340 13.22 -0.85 16.17
N MET A 341 14.03 -1.78 16.68
CA MET A 341 14.22 -1.96 18.13
C MET A 341 14.84 -0.72 18.77
N GLU A 342 15.85 -0.14 18.12
CA GLU A 342 16.45 1.13 18.56
C GLU A 342 15.50 2.31 18.40
N GLU A 343 14.68 2.35 17.34
CA GLU A 343 13.64 3.38 17.18
C GLU A 343 12.61 3.37 18.31
N PHE A 344 12.27 2.21 18.92
CA PHE A 344 11.43 2.20 20.13
C PHE A 344 12.07 2.98 21.29
N ARG A 345 13.36 2.72 21.55
CA ARG A 345 14.11 3.37 22.64
C ARG A 345 14.23 4.87 22.41
N GLN A 346 14.47 5.29 21.17
CA GLN A 346 14.53 6.70 20.81
C GLN A 346 13.15 7.37 20.89
N SER A 347 12.08 6.68 20.50
CA SER A 347 10.70 7.17 20.66
C SER A 347 10.37 7.39 22.14
N LEU A 348 10.74 6.45 23.02
CA LEU A 348 10.57 6.62 24.48
C LEU A 348 11.34 7.82 25.01
N ARG A 349 12.59 8.03 24.55
CA ARG A 349 13.40 9.20 24.91
C ARG A 349 12.71 10.51 24.52
N ILE A 350 12.13 10.58 23.32
CA ILE A 350 11.37 11.75 22.85
C ILE A 350 10.10 11.95 23.70
N ILE A 351 9.39 10.88 24.05
CA ILE A 351 8.19 10.94 24.91
C ILE A 351 8.55 11.54 26.27
N HIS A 352 9.61 11.06 26.94
CA HIS A 352 10.06 11.62 28.23
C HIS A 352 10.42 13.11 28.14
N GLN A 353 11.10 13.52 27.06
CA GLN A 353 11.44 14.93 26.86
C GLN A 353 10.20 15.79 26.59
N CYS A 354 9.26 15.32 25.76
CA CYS A 354 8.02 16.02 25.48
C CYS A 354 7.17 16.21 26.75
N LEU A 355 7.12 15.20 27.63
CA LEU A 355 6.40 15.31 28.91
C LEU A 355 7.02 16.37 29.82
N ASN A 356 8.35 16.45 29.91
CA ASN A 356 9.06 17.41 30.76
C ASN A 356 9.02 18.85 30.21
N GLN A 357 8.95 19.02 28.89
CA GLN A 357 9.02 20.32 28.23
C GLN A 357 7.66 20.86 27.75
N MET A 358 6.55 20.25 28.14
CA MET A 358 5.22 20.60 27.64
C MET A 358 4.83 22.05 28.03
N PRO A 359 4.67 22.98 27.06
CA PRO A 359 4.30 24.35 27.37
C PRO A 359 2.79 24.48 27.63
N ALA A 360 2.42 25.46 28.46
CA ALA A 360 1.05 25.93 28.55
C ALA A 360 0.71 26.81 27.32
N GLY A 361 -0.54 26.79 26.87
CA GLY A 361 -0.97 27.63 25.76
C GLY A 361 -2.19 27.10 25.01
N PRO A 362 -2.63 27.79 23.95
CA PRO A 362 -3.69 27.30 23.09
C PRO A 362 -3.23 26.10 22.25
N VAL A 363 -4.15 25.19 21.96
CA VAL A 363 -3.91 23.95 21.18
C VAL A 363 -4.30 24.13 19.70
N ARG A 364 -4.89 25.28 19.38
CA ARG A 364 -5.41 25.65 18.07
C ARG A 364 -4.96 27.05 17.70
N VAL A 365 -4.80 27.28 16.41
CA VAL A 365 -4.61 28.63 15.87
C VAL A 365 -5.78 29.51 16.27
N GLU A 366 -5.49 30.74 16.71
CA GLU A 366 -6.50 31.70 17.20
C GLU A 366 -7.38 32.29 16.10
N ASP A 367 -7.02 32.11 14.83
CA ASP A 367 -7.84 32.53 13.69
C ASP A 367 -9.07 31.62 13.50
N TYR A 368 -10.24 32.15 13.86
CA TYR A 368 -11.53 31.47 13.74
C TYR A 368 -12.03 31.29 12.31
N LYS A 369 -11.31 31.82 11.30
CA LYS A 369 -11.59 31.53 9.88
C LYS A 369 -11.10 30.15 9.45
N ILE A 370 -10.20 29.55 10.21
CA ILE A 370 -9.57 28.26 9.90
C ILE A 370 -9.93 27.25 10.98
N SER A 371 -9.70 27.60 12.24
CA SER A 371 -10.03 26.74 13.39
C SER A 371 -11.41 27.10 13.93
N PRO A 372 -12.26 26.12 14.32
CA PRO A 372 -13.56 26.46 14.88
C PRO A 372 -13.42 27.02 16.30
N PRO A 373 -14.20 28.05 16.67
CA PRO A 373 -14.12 28.69 17.98
C PRO A 373 -14.57 27.75 19.12
N PRO A 374 -14.19 28.05 20.37
CA PRO A 374 -14.65 27.26 21.52
C PRO A 374 -16.17 27.38 21.70
N ARG A 375 -16.78 26.32 22.24
CA ARG A 375 -18.26 26.24 22.37
C ARG A 375 -18.84 27.30 23.30
N SER A 376 -18.09 27.80 24.27
CA SER A 376 -18.48 28.93 25.12
C SER A 376 -18.62 30.20 24.29
N ALA A 377 -17.54 30.61 23.60
CA ALA A 377 -17.52 31.79 22.75
C ALA A 377 -18.55 31.72 21.61
N MET A 378 -18.76 30.55 21.00
CA MET A 378 -19.77 30.34 19.95
C MET A 378 -21.20 30.65 20.42
N LYS A 379 -21.52 30.42 21.71
CA LYS A 379 -22.87 30.65 22.25
C LYS A 379 -23.10 32.09 22.69
N GLU A 380 -22.04 32.81 23.02
CA GLU A 380 -22.10 34.19 23.52
C GLU A 380 -21.88 35.22 22.41
N ASN A 381 -20.89 34.97 21.53
CA ASN A 381 -20.47 35.92 20.50
C ASN A 381 -21.08 35.58 19.14
N MET A 382 -21.69 36.59 18.50
CA MET A 382 -22.30 36.45 17.18
C MET A 382 -21.26 36.09 16.09
N GLU A 383 -20.08 36.72 16.11
CA GLU A 383 -19.02 36.46 15.12
C GLU A 383 -18.52 35.01 15.18
N ALA A 384 -18.31 34.49 16.39
CA ALA A 384 -17.91 33.09 16.60
C ALA A 384 -18.97 32.12 16.07
N LEU A 385 -20.26 32.44 16.23
CA LEU A 385 -21.34 31.63 15.67
C LEU A 385 -21.34 31.65 14.13
N ILE A 386 -21.12 32.82 13.51
CA ILE A 386 -21.01 32.95 12.05
C ILE A 386 -19.85 32.10 11.53
N HIS A 387 -18.66 32.22 12.13
CA HIS A 387 -17.48 31.45 11.75
C HIS A 387 -17.70 29.94 11.91
N HIS A 388 -18.27 29.51 13.04
CA HIS A 388 -18.63 28.11 13.24
C HIS A 388 -19.60 27.61 12.15
N PHE A 389 -20.64 28.38 11.83
CA PHE A 389 -21.61 28.00 10.80
C PHE A 389 -20.96 27.87 9.41
N LEU A 390 -20.13 28.84 9.00
CA LEU A 390 -19.46 28.83 7.69
C LEU A 390 -18.43 27.70 7.58
N LEU A 391 -17.62 27.45 8.61
CA LEU A 391 -16.60 26.41 8.60
C LEU A 391 -17.18 25.00 8.42
N TYR A 392 -18.34 24.71 9.02
CA TYR A 392 -18.94 23.38 8.94
C TYR A 392 -19.87 23.18 7.75
N THR A 393 -20.39 24.26 7.16
CA THR A 393 -21.27 24.19 5.97
C THR A 393 -20.48 24.26 4.68
N LYS A 394 -19.63 25.28 4.55
CA LYS A 394 -18.79 25.55 3.38
C LYS A 394 -17.40 24.97 3.54
N GLY A 395 -16.72 25.33 4.64
CA GLY A 395 -15.30 25.07 4.84
C GLY A 395 -14.47 26.36 4.76
N TYR A 396 -13.17 26.25 5.00
CA TYR A 396 -12.23 27.34 4.75
C TYR A 396 -11.68 27.22 3.32
N ALA A 397 -11.54 28.37 2.65
CA ALA A 397 -10.89 28.44 1.34
C ALA A 397 -9.37 28.44 1.53
N VAL A 398 -8.68 27.57 0.80
CA VAL A 398 -7.21 27.49 0.81
C VAL A 398 -6.70 28.28 -0.40
N PRO A 399 -5.66 29.12 -0.25
CA PRO A 399 -5.07 29.84 -1.38
C PRO A 399 -4.73 28.93 -2.57
N PRO A 400 -4.82 29.43 -3.82
CA PRO A 400 -4.43 28.66 -4.99
C PRO A 400 -2.92 28.40 -4.96
N GLY A 401 -2.52 27.15 -5.16
CA GLY A 401 -1.12 26.74 -5.05
C GLY A 401 -0.95 25.23 -4.99
N GLU A 402 0.30 24.80 -5.10
CA GLU A 402 0.69 23.39 -5.06
C GLU A 402 1.74 23.18 -3.99
N THR A 403 1.59 22.15 -3.17
CA THR A 403 2.57 21.80 -2.14
C THR A 403 2.80 20.32 -2.09
N TYR A 404 4.07 19.95 -1.99
CA TYR A 404 4.51 18.65 -1.50
C TYR A 404 5.05 18.82 -0.08
N SER A 405 4.45 18.11 0.86
CA SER A 405 4.97 17.98 2.22
C SER A 405 5.18 16.51 2.53
N ALA A 406 6.32 16.20 3.11
CA ALA A 406 6.68 14.86 3.52
C ALA A 406 7.01 14.85 5.01
N ILE A 407 6.67 13.74 5.65
CA ILE A 407 7.02 13.45 7.04
C ILE A 407 7.69 12.09 7.13
N GLU A 408 8.40 11.86 8.23
CA GLU A 408 8.91 10.53 8.56
C GLU A 408 7.80 9.73 9.26
N ALA A 409 6.96 9.04 8.49
CA ALA A 409 6.09 8.02 9.06
C ALA A 409 6.96 6.84 9.55
N PRO A 410 6.46 5.96 10.45
CA PRO A 410 7.26 4.83 10.95
C PRO A 410 7.65 3.84 9.85
N LYS A 411 6.88 3.80 8.76
CA LYS A 411 7.19 3.02 7.55
C LYS A 411 8.23 3.70 6.65
N GLY A 412 8.45 5.01 6.79
CA GLY A 412 9.36 5.82 5.99
C GLY A 412 8.73 7.13 5.52
N GLU A 413 9.22 7.68 4.42
CA GLU A 413 8.76 8.97 3.90
C GLU A 413 7.32 8.85 3.38
N MET A 414 6.38 9.43 4.13
CA MET A 414 5.01 9.61 3.68
C MET A 414 4.84 11.05 3.22
N GLY A 415 4.46 11.22 1.95
CA GLY A 415 4.27 12.53 1.35
C GLY A 415 2.86 12.74 0.84
N VAL A 416 2.37 13.97 0.93
CA VAL A 416 1.11 14.39 0.32
C VAL A 416 1.39 15.55 -0.62
N TYR A 417 0.97 15.37 -1.87
CA TYR A 417 0.96 16.41 -2.90
C TYR A 417 -0.47 16.95 -3.04
N VAL A 418 -0.68 18.19 -2.62
CA VAL A 418 -1.98 18.87 -2.69
C VAL A 418 -1.91 20.00 -3.70
N VAL A 419 -2.91 20.07 -4.58
CA VAL A 419 -3.17 21.19 -5.49
C VAL A 419 -4.47 21.84 -5.06
N SER A 420 -4.41 23.14 -4.80
CA SER A 420 -5.54 24.00 -4.48
C SER A 420 -5.81 24.97 -5.63
N ASP A 421 -7.07 25.10 -6.02
CA ASP A 421 -7.56 26.06 -7.02
C ASP A 421 -8.09 27.37 -6.40
N GLY A 422 -7.90 27.56 -5.09
CA GLY A 422 -8.48 28.68 -4.35
C GLY A 422 -9.84 28.37 -3.72
N SER A 423 -10.39 27.17 -3.95
CA SER A 423 -11.67 26.74 -3.41
C SER A 423 -11.54 26.08 -2.02
N GLU A 424 -12.69 25.73 -1.43
CA GLU A 424 -12.80 25.02 -0.14
C GLU A 424 -12.50 23.51 -0.27
N ARG A 425 -12.30 23.03 -1.50
CA ARG A 425 -12.05 21.62 -1.83
C ARG A 425 -10.69 21.49 -2.49
N PRO A 426 -9.91 20.44 -2.18
CA PRO A 426 -8.67 20.19 -2.90
C PRO A 426 -8.98 19.82 -4.35
N TYR A 427 -8.36 20.51 -5.29
CA TYR A 427 -8.49 20.21 -6.72
C TYR A 427 -7.91 18.84 -7.05
N ARG A 428 -6.72 18.57 -6.49
CA ARG A 428 -6.06 17.27 -6.60
C ARG A 428 -5.30 16.96 -5.33
N CYS A 429 -5.40 15.72 -4.87
CA CYS A 429 -4.60 15.21 -3.77
C CYS A 429 -3.96 13.89 -4.19
N HIS A 430 -2.63 13.82 -4.17
CA HIS A 430 -1.87 12.61 -4.46
C HIS A 430 -1.05 12.21 -3.24
N ILE A 431 -1.24 10.99 -2.77
CA ILE A 431 -0.46 10.44 -1.64
C ILE A 431 0.71 9.60 -2.18
N ARG A 432 1.92 9.89 -1.69
CA ARG A 432 3.10 9.04 -1.83
C ARG A 432 3.19 8.14 -0.60
N ALA A 433 2.86 6.87 -0.80
CA ALA A 433 2.96 5.85 0.23
C ALA A 433 4.35 5.19 0.21
N PRO A 434 5.05 5.07 1.35
CA PRO A 434 6.36 4.41 1.39
C PRO A 434 6.28 2.93 0.98
N GLY A 435 5.27 2.21 1.50
CA GLY A 435 5.05 0.79 1.19
C GLY A 435 4.79 0.49 -0.29
N PHE A 436 4.33 1.48 -1.08
CA PHE A 436 4.14 1.31 -2.52
C PHE A 436 5.49 1.23 -3.25
N ALA A 437 6.45 2.09 -2.89
CA ALA A 437 7.80 2.01 -3.44
C ALA A 437 8.48 0.71 -3.00
N HIS A 438 8.38 0.37 -1.71
CA HIS A 438 8.94 -0.88 -1.16
C HIS A 438 8.45 -2.12 -1.91
N LEU A 439 7.14 -2.25 -2.12
CA LEU A 439 6.56 -3.37 -2.85
C LEU A 439 6.93 -3.35 -4.35
N GLY A 440 7.07 -2.16 -4.96
CA GLY A 440 7.54 -2.03 -6.33
C GLY A 440 8.96 -2.57 -6.53
N GLY A 441 9.81 -2.47 -5.50
CA GLY A 441 11.15 -3.06 -5.49
C GLY A 441 11.22 -4.50 -4.97
N PHE A 442 10.08 -5.14 -4.66
CA PHE A 442 10.06 -6.50 -4.09
C PHE A 442 10.72 -7.54 -5.01
N ASP A 443 10.48 -7.46 -6.32
CA ASP A 443 11.11 -8.36 -7.31
C ASP A 443 12.64 -8.27 -7.29
N HIS A 444 13.19 -7.07 -7.05
CA HIS A 444 14.64 -6.89 -6.96
C HIS A 444 15.21 -7.54 -5.69
N VAL A 445 14.51 -7.41 -4.56
CA VAL A 445 14.98 -7.91 -3.26
C VAL A 445 14.82 -9.42 -3.14
N ALA A 446 13.74 -9.98 -3.68
CA ALA A 446 13.38 -11.39 -3.53
C ALA A 446 14.11 -12.32 -4.52
N LYS A 447 14.74 -11.78 -5.56
CA LYS A 447 15.49 -12.58 -6.55
C LYS A 447 16.60 -13.39 -5.90
N GLY A 448 16.71 -14.65 -6.29
CA GLY A 448 17.73 -15.58 -5.80
C GLY A 448 17.52 -16.09 -4.37
N HIS A 449 16.43 -15.68 -3.71
CA HIS A 449 16.08 -16.16 -2.38
C HIS A 449 15.11 -17.33 -2.44
N LEU A 450 15.00 -18.06 -1.33
CA LEU A 450 14.05 -19.16 -1.17
C LEU A 450 12.64 -18.63 -0.93
N LEU A 451 11.63 -19.46 -1.20
CA LEU A 451 10.22 -19.13 -0.94
C LEU A 451 9.95 -18.73 0.52
N ALA A 452 10.62 -19.38 1.48
CA ALA A 452 10.45 -19.07 2.90
C ALA A 452 11.02 -17.68 3.26
N ASP A 453 12.05 -17.23 2.54
CA ASP A 453 12.72 -15.96 2.80
C ASP A 453 11.92 -14.78 2.24
N ALA A 454 11.13 -15.01 1.18
CA ALA A 454 10.19 -14.02 0.68
C ALA A 454 9.20 -13.54 1.75
N VAL A 455 8.75 -14.44 2.64
CA VAL A 455 7.88 -14.08 3.77
C VAL A 455 8.59 -13.15 4.75
N ALA A 456 9.87 -13.43 5.06
CA ALA A 456 10.66 -12.56 5.91
C ALA A 456 10.85 -11.17 5.28
N VAL A 457 11.14 -11.12 3.97
CA VAL A 457 11.27 -9.86 3.22
C VAL A 457 9.96 -9.05 3.27
N ILE A 458 8.80 -9.69 3.06
CA ILE A 458 7.48 -9.03 3.16
C ILE A 458 7.29 -8.40 4.54
N GLY A 459 7.57 -9.15 5.62
CA GLY A 459 7.45 -8.64 6.99
C GLY A 459 8.40 -7.46 7.26
N THR A 460 9.63 -7.50 6.74
CA THR A 460 10.58 -6.38 6.92
C THR A 460 10.25 -5.14 6.11
N MET A 461 9.46 -5.23 5.04
CA MET A 461 8.98 -4.05 4.30
C MET A 461 7.77 -3.38 4.96
N ASP A 462 7.19 -4.02 5.99
CA ASP A 462 6.08 -3.50 6.78
C ASP A 462 4.88 -3.02 5.94
N LEU A 463 4.40 -3.91 5.07
CA LEU A 463 3.38 -3.60 4.08
C LEU A 463 1.98 -3.52 4.68
N VAL A 464 1.34 -2.37 4.51
CA VAL A 464 -0.10 -2.17 4.78
C VAL A 464 -0.81 -1.84 3.46
N PHE A 465 -1.60 -2.78 2.96
CA PHE A 465 -2.13 -2.77 1.59
C PHE A 465 -3.24 -1.74 1.31
N VAL A 466 -3.65 -0.96 2.30
CA VAL A 466 -4.66 0.09 2.09
C VAL A 466 -4.08 1.29 1.35
N SER A 467 -2.75 1.45 1.36
CA SER A 467 -2.07 2.56 0.73
C SER A 467 -1.82 2.35 -0.77
N LYS A 468 -2.88 2.63 -1.54
CA LYS A 468 -2.93 2.90 -2.99
C LYS A 468 -2.54 1.73 -3.91
N ASN A 469 -3.32 1.54 -4.98
CA ASN A 469 -2.75 1.03 -6.23
C ASN A 469 -3.57 1.38 -7.48
N LEU A 470 -2.82 1.84 -8.50
CA LEU A 470 -3.10 2.03 -9.93
C LEU A 470 -4.51 2.48 -10.35
N GLY A 471 -4.70 3.80 -10.32
CA GLY A 471 -5.66 4.53 -11.17
C GLY A 471 -4.95 5.47 -12.15
N ALA A 472 -3.75 5.13 -12.62
CA ALA A 472 -3.08 5.79 -13.74
C ALA A 472 -2.06 4.82 -14.35
N GLY A 473 -2.51 3.99 -15.30
CA GLY A 473 -1.60 3.51 -16.34
C GLY A 473 -1.00 4.70 -17.09
N PRO A 474 0.08 4.51 -17.86
CA PRO A 474 0.81 5.59 -18.54
C PRO A 474 -0.09 6.31 -19.56
N ARG A 475 -0.85 7.29 -19.09
CA ARG A 475 -1.62 8.22 -19.91
C ARG A 475 -0.74 9.35 -20.44
N SER A 476 0.52 9.48 -20.01
CA SER A 476 1.45 10.48 -20.55
C SER A 476 1.76 10.23 -22.03
N LEU A 477 1.98 8.98 -22.45
CA LEU A 477 2.22 8.64 -23.86
C LEU A 477 0.94 8.74 -24.71
N LEU A 478 -0.22 8.40 -24.15
CA LEU A 478 -1.50 8.55 -24.85
C LEU A 478 -1.99 10.00 -24.89
N HIS A 479 -1.51 10.89 -24.01
CA HIS A 479 -1.88 12.31 -24.07
C HIS A 479 -1.11 13.04 -25.17
N GLU A 480 0.12 12.62 -25.45
CA GLU A 480 0.93 13.08 -26.60
C GLU A 480 0.33 12.54 -27.92
N GLU A 481 0.02 11.24 -28.01
CA GLU A 481 -0.68 10.69 -29.18
C GLU A 481 -2.11 11.24 -29.35
N ALA A 482 -2.81 11.56 -28.26
CA ALA A 482 -4.15 12.18 -28.32
C ALA A 482 -4.09 13.67 -28.62
N LEU A 483 -3.00 14.38 -28.27
CA LEU A 483 -2.78 15.77 -28.70
C LEU A 483 -2.42 15.81 -30.19
N GLU A 484 -1.55 14.90 -30.67
CA GLU A 484 -1.24 14.77 -32.10
C GLU A 484 -2.48 14.38 -32.91
N ARG A 485 -3.31 13.44 -32.41
CA ARG A 485 -4.58 13.10 -33.06
C ARG A 485 -5.61 14.22 -32.97
N ARG A 486 -5.65 15.03 -31.91
CA ARG A 486 -6.54 16.21 -31.83
C ARG A 486 -6.07 17.35 -32.72
N GLN A 487 -4.77 17.56 -32.87
CA GLN A 487 -4.19 18.52 -33.81
C GLN A 487 -4.44 18.09 -35.27
N GLY A 488 -4.33 16.79 -35.59
CA GLY A 488 -4.68 16.25 -36.90
C GLY A 488 -6.17 16.36 -37.24
N VAL A 489 -7.07 16.19 -36.26
CA VAL A 489 -8.52 16.33 -36.46
C VAL A 489 -8.93 17.79 -36.62
N HIS A 490 -8.29 18.73 -35.89
CA HIS A 490 -8.52 20.17 -36.09
C HIS A 490 -7.96 20.66 -37.44
N GLY A 491 -6.83 20.13 -37.90
CA GLY A 491 -6.31 20.40 -39.25
C GLY A 491 -7.23 19.89 -40.35
N ALA A 492 -7.77 18.67 -40.21
CA ALA A 492 -8.72 18.10 -41.17
C ALA A 492 -10.09 18.81 -41.18
N GLN A 493 -10.54 19.34 -40.04
CA GLN A 493 -11.75 20.16 -39.95
C GLN A 493 -11.53 21.57 -40.51
N ALA A 494 -10.35 22.17 -40.32
CA ALA A 494 -9.98 23.45 -40.92
C ALA A 494 -9.85 23.36 -42.45
N GLU A 495 -9.25 22.28 -42.99
CA GLU A 495 -9.21 22.04 -44.43
C GLU A 495 -10.60 21.77 -45.03
N ARG A 496 -11.50 21.08 -44.31
CA ARG A 496 -12.90 20.90 -44.74
C ARG A 496 -13.68 22.21 -44.71
N ALA A 497 -13.47 23.06 -43.71
CA ALA A 497 -14.10 24.37 -43.63
C ALA A 497 -13.61 25.29 -44.76
N GLN A 498 -12.30 25.32 -45.04
CA GLN A 498 -11.73 26.09 -46.15
C GLN A 498 -12.15 25.55 -47.53
N ARG A 499 -12.34 24.23 -47.69
CA ARG A 499 -12.92 23.66 -48.92
C ARG A 499 -14.40 24.02 -49.09
N HIS A 500 -15.17 24.09 -47.99
CA HIS A 500 -16.55 24.55 -48.04
C HIS A 500 -16.68 26.05 -48.31
N GLU A 501 -15.77 26.89 -47.77
CA GLU A 501 -15.69 28.32 -48.12
C GLU A 501 -15.27 28.54 -49.57
N ARG A 502 -14.29 27.78 -50.08
CA ARG A 502 -13.91 27.85 -51.51
C ARG A 502 -15.04 27.39 -52.43
N ALA A 503 -15.73 26.30 -52.08
CA ALA A 503 -16.90 25.85 -52.84
C ALA A 503 -18.10 26.81 -52.75
N ALA A 504 -18.19 27.61 -51.67
CA ALA A 504 -19.18 28.66 -51.54
C ALA A 504 -18.81 29.90 -52.39
N LEU A 505 -17.53 30.27 -52.43
CA LEU A 505 -17.01 31.34 -53.29
C LEU A 505 -17.15 30.99 -54.77
N ASP A 506 -16.81 29.76 -55.17
CA ASP A 506 -17.01 29.28 -56.56
C ASP A 506 -18.50 29.29 -56.96
N ARG A 507 -19.42 29.06 -56.00
CA ARG A 507 -20.86 29.19 -56.25
C ARG A 507 -21.32 30.64 -56.38
N VAL A 508 -20.71 31.57 -55.66
CA VAL A 508 -21.00 33.01 -55.81
C VAL A 508 -20.45 33.53 -57.14
N GLU A 509 -19.25 33.11 -57.55
CA GLU A 509 -18.70 33.44 -58.88
C GLU A 509 -19.53 32.83 -60.02
N LEU A 510 -20.04 31.60 -59.87
CA LEU A 510 -20.98 31.01 -60.83
C LEU A 510 -22.31 31.75 -60.89
N VAL A 511 -22.83 32.25 -59.77
CA VAL A 511 -24.07 33.05 -59.75
C VAL A 511 -23.84 34.44 -60.35
N GLN A 512 -22.66 35.04 -60.16
CA GLN A 512 -22.28 36.29 -60.83
C GLN A 512 -22.07 36.12 -62.34
N LEU A 513 -21.44 35.02 -62.77
CA LEU A 513 -21.33 34.71 -64.21
C LEU A 513 -22.67 34.40 -64.87
N VAL A 514 -23.64 33.83 -64.14
CA VAL A 514 -25.01 33.63 -64.63
C VAL A 514 -25.79 34.95 -64.67
N ALA A 515 -25.60 35.84 -63.70
CA ALA A 515 -26.20 37.18 -63.72
C ALA A 515 -25.63 38.05 -64.86
N ASP A 516 -24.32 38.02 -65.07
CA ASP A 516 -23.67 38.73 -66.18
C ASP A 516 -24.08 38.16 -67.56
N ALA A 517 -24.39 36.85 -67.64
CA ALA A 517 -24.93 36.22 -68.85
C ALA A 517 -26.42 36.51 -69.08
N GLU A 518 -27.20 36.84 -68.04
CA GLU A 518 -28.60 37.28 -68.17
C GLU A 518 -28.70 38.76 -68.60
N ASP A 519 -27.77 39.62 -68.16
CA ASP A 519 -27.72 41.03 -68.57
C ASP A 519 -27.32 41.20 -70.07
N ASP A 520 -26.49 40.30 -70.61
CA ASP A 520 -26.16 40.26 -72.05
C ASP A 520 -27.33 39.79 -72.94
N VAL A 521 -28.32 39.08 -72.38
CA VAL A 521 -29.54 38.64 -73.11
C VAL A 521 -30.63 39.71 -73.07
N VAL A 522 -30.66 40.57 -72.04
CA VAL A 522 -31.63 41.69 -71.93
C VAL A 522 -31.18 42.93 -72.72
N GLY A 523 -29.88 43.10 -72.99
CA GLY A 523 -29.35 44.14 -73.89
C GLY A 523 -29.67 43.98 -75.38
N GLY A 524 -30.17 42.80 -75.80
CA GLY A 524 -30.46 42.46 -77.21
C GLY A 524 -31.89 42.73 -77.69
N VAL A 525 -32.80 43.22 -76.85
CA VAL A 525 -34.24 43.38 -77.20
C VAL A 525 -34.69 44.85 -77.32
N ALA A 526 -33.77 45.80 -77.22
CA ALA A 526 -34.03 47.23 -77.50
C ALA A 526 -33.56 47.65 -78.91
N LEU A 527 -34.04 46.96 -79.95
CA LEU A 527 -33.97 47.38 -81.36
C LEU A 527 -35.08 46.67 -82.16
N GLY A 528 -36.28 47.25 -82.21
CA GLY A 528 -37.32 46.86 -83.18
C GLY A 528 -38.76 46.90 -82.67
N VAL A 529 -39.41 48.04 -82.92
CA VAL A 529 -40.87 48.33 -82.91
C VAL A 529 -41.50 48.65 -81.55
#